data_AF-A0A4Z0E4C3-F1
#
_entry.id   AF-A0A4Z0E4C3-F1
#
_cell.length_a   1.000
_cell.length_b   1.000
_cell.length_c   1.000
_cell.angle_alpha   90.00
_cell.angle_beta   90.00
_cell.angle_gamma   90.00
#
_symmetry.space_group_name_H-M   'P 1'
#
loop_
_entity.id
_entity.type
_entity.pdbx_description
1 polymer ?
#
loop_
_entity_poly.entity_id
_entity_poly.type
_entity_poly.pdbx_seq_one_letter_code
_entity_poly.pdbx_strand_id
1 'polypeptide(L)' 'MEGIETDLAKASRGGRPRGRRSVAARQTVYLDEARHAALVRIAEDRGRSVHSLILEGIDAVIGKPARPGWEQ' A
#
# COMPACT_ATOMS: atom_id res chain seq x y z
N MET A 1 -17.87 47.97 -3.84
CA MET A 1 -17.13 47.52 -2.64
C MET A 1 -17.85 46.27 -2.16
N GLU A 2 -17.52 45.11 -2.72
CA GLU A 2 -18.16 43.84 -2.36
C GLU A 2 -17.27 43.04 -1.41
N GLY A 3 -17.77 42.91 -0.18
CA GLY A 3 -17.94 41.67 0.57
C GLY A 3 -16.84 40.61 0.49
N ILE A 4 -16.11 40.49 1.59
CA ILE A 4 -15.42 39.26 2.00
C ILE A 4 -16.49 38.30 2.53
N GLU A 5 -16.62 37.10 1.96
CA GLU A 5 -17.18 35.99 2.74
C GLU A 5 -16.58 34.64 2.33
N THR A 6 -16.21 33.91 3.38
CA THR A 6 -15.40 32.70 3.41
C THR A 6 -16.33 31.49 3.31
N ASP A 7 -16.17 30.64 2.30
CA ASP A 7 -16.79 29.30 2.32
C ASP A 7 -15.75 28.27 2.76
N LEU A 8 -15.57 28.22 4.08
CA LEU A 8 -14.92 27.12 4.77
C LEU A 8 -15.82 25.88 4.64
N ALA A 9 -15.20 24.73 4.41
CA ALA A 9 -15.75 23.40 4.66
C ALA A 9 -16.75 22.84 3.62
N LYS A 10 -16.17 22.14 2.64
CA LYS A 10 -16.65 20.78 2.37
C LYS A 10 -15.48 19.81 2.30
N ALA A 11 -15.19 19.21 3.45
CA ALA A 11 -14.48 17.95 3.54
C ALA A 11 -15.17 16.95 2.61
N SER A 12 -14.67 16.81 1.38
CA SER A 12 -15.00 15.65 0.56
C SER A 12 -14.31 14.48 1.23
N ARG A 13 -15.09 13.79 2.07
CA ARG A 13 -14.83 12.46 2.62
C ARG A 13 -14.01 11.70 1.59
N GLY A 14 -12.73 11.45 1.91
CA GLY A 14 -11.77 10.81 1.03
C GLY A 14 -12.23 9.40 0.72
N GLY A 15 -13.10 9.27 -0.28
CA GLY A 15 -13.40 8.00 -0.91
C GLY A 15 -12.13 7.48 -1.56
N ARG A 16 -11.91 6.16 -1.48
CA ARG A 16 -10.84 5.46 -2.20
C ARG A 16 -10.81 6.00 -3.64
N PRO A 17 -9.72 6.61 -4.10
CA PRO A 17 -9.67 7.14 -5.45
C PRO A 17 -10.03 6.03 -6.42
N ARG A 18 -11.13 6.21 -7.17
CA ARG A 18 -11.56 5.33 -8.27
C ARG A 18 -10.69 5.62 -9.50
N GLY A 19 -9.39 5.45 -9.33
CA GLY A 19 -8.42 5.37 -10.40
C GLY A 19 -7.82 3.98 -10.33
N ARG A 20 -7.97 3.21 -11.40
CA ARG A 20 -7.10 2.05 -11.65
C ARG A 20 -5.68 2.62 -11.57
N ARG A 21 -4.96 2.45 -10.45
CA ARG A 21 -3.54 2.82 -10.41
C ARG A 21 -2.93 2.11 -11.59
N SER A 22 -2.31 2.87 -12.50
CA SER A 22 -1.49 2.27 -13.53
C SER A 22 -0.47 1.41 -12.79
N VAL A 23 -0.60 0.09 -12.95
CA VAL A 23 0.41 -0.84 -12.46
C VAL A 23 1.59 -0.58 -13.38
N ALA A 24 2.50 0.30 -12.95
CA ALA A 24 3.58 0.81 -13.79
C ALA A 24 4.45 -0.31 -14.39
N ALA A 25 4.52 -1.45 -13.71
CA ALA A 25 5.08 -2.69 -14.25
C ALA A 25 4.49 -3.90 -13.50
N ARG A 26 4.02 -4.91 -14.24
CA ARG A 26 3.79 -6.26 -13.69
C ARG A 26 5.11 -7.01 -13.81
N GLN A 27 5.67 -7.44 -12.68
CA GLN A 27 6.90 -8.21 -12.63
C GLN A 27 6.61 -9.64 -12.18
N THR A 28 7.09 -10.62 -12.94
CA THR A 28 7.12 -12.02 -12.51
C THR A 28 8.41 -12.25 -11.74
N VAL A 29 8.31 -12.88 -10.56
CA VAL A 29 9.44 -13.29 -9.72
C VAL A 29 9.48 -14.80 -9.68
N TYR A 30 10.64 -15.37 -10.00
CA TYR A 30 10.87 -16.81 -9.88
C TYR A 30 11.47 -17.11 -8.51
N LEU A 31 10.85 -18.04 -7.79
CA LEU A 31 11.29 -18.52 -6.49
C LEU A 31 11.43 -20.03 -6.57
N ASP A 32 12.35 -20.59 -5.77
CA ASP A 32 12.29 -22.02 -5.50
C ASP A 32 11.09 -22.34 -4.59
N GLU A 33 10.76 -23.63 -4.51
CA GLU A 33 9.60 -24.13 -3.77
C GLU A 33 9.67 -23.78 -2.28
N ALA A 34 10.84 -23.91 -1.66
CA ALA A 34 11.03 -23.64 -0.24
C ALA A 34 10.79 -22.15 0.09
N ARG A 35 11.31 -21.24 -0.73
CA ARG A 35 11.10 -19.79 -0.58
C ARG A 35 9.65 -19.41 -0.82
N HIS A 36 9.01 -19.99 -1.83
CA HIS A 36 7.59 -19.75 -2.08
C HIS A 36 6.73 -20.21 -0.89
N ALA A 37 6.96 -21.42 -0.38
CA ALA A 37 6.24 -21.96 0.76
C ALA A 37 6.44 -21.11 2.03
N ALA A 38 7.68 -20.69 2.31
CA ALA A 38 7.96 -19.80 3.43
C ALA A 38 7.21 -18.46 3.30
N LEU A 39 7.18 -17.87 2.11
CA LEU A 39 6.52 -16.60 1.86
C LEU A 39 5.00 -16.70 2.00
N VAL A 40 4.40 -17.80 1.54
CA VAL A 40 2.96 -18.09 1.73
C VAL A 40 2.64 -18.21 3.21
N ARG A 41 3.43 -18.97 3.98
CA ARG A 41 3.19 -19.15 5.41
C ARG A 41 3.26 -17.83 6.19
N ILE A 42 4.25 -16.97 5.89
CA ILE A 42 4.35 -15.63 6.51
C ILE A 42 3.14 -14.77 6.16
N ALA A 43 2.64 -14.87 4.92
CA ALA A 43 1.46 -14.13 4.47
C ALA A 43 0.20 -14.57 5.24
N GLU A 44 0.02 -15.87 5.40
CA GLU A 44 -1.09 -16.45 6.18
C GLU A 44 -1.03 -16.04 7.65
N ASP A 45 0.14 -16.21 8.29
CA ASP A 45 0.32 -15.91 9.71
C ASP A 45 0.06 -14.42 10.02
N ARG A 46 0.31 -13.52 9.06
CA ARG A 46 0.08 -12.08 9.20
C ARG A 46 -1.28 -11.61 8.67
N GLY A 47 -2.07 -12.48 8.04
CA GLY A 47 -3.32 -12.10 7.36
C GLY A 47 -3.09 -11.11 6.21
N ARG A 48 -1.97 -11.22 5.50
CA ARG A 48 -1.58 -10.31 4.40
C ARG A 48 -1.46 -11.07 3.09
N SER A 49 -1.42 -10.33 1.98
CA SER A 49 -1.09 -10.92 0.68
C SER A 49 0.42 -11.05 0.50
N VAL A 50 0.87 -12.09 -0.18
CA VAL A 50 2.27 -12.27 -0.62
C VAL A 50 2.78 -11.03 -1.36
N HIS A 51 1.94 -10.44 -2.22
CA HIS A 51 2.26 -9.20 -2.93
C HIS A 51 2.62 -8.05 -1.98
N SER A 52 1.84 -7.86 -0.91
CA SER A 52 2.10 -6.81 0.08
C SER A 52 3.41 -7.04 0.82
N LEU A 53 3.73 -8.29 1.17
CA LEU A 53 5.00 -8.62 1.83
C LEU A 53 6.21 -8.36 0.94
N ILE A 54 6.13 -8.70 -0.35
CA ILE A 54 7.20 -8.42 -1.31
C ILE A 54 7.46 -6.90 -1.39
N LEU A 55 6.39 -6.11 -1.50
CA LEU A 55 6.52 -4.64 -1.55
C LEU A 55 7.10 -4.07 -0.26
N GLU A 56 6.68 -4.57 0.90
CA GLU A 56 7.20 -4.15 2.20
C GLU A 56 8.69 -4.48 2.38
N GLY A 57 9.10 -5.69 1.99
CA GLY A 57 10.50 -6.10 2.00
C GLY A 57 11.37 -5.24 1.08
N ILE A 58 10.87 -4.91 -0.12
CA ILE A 58 11.56 -3.99 -1.03
C ILE A 58 11.64 -2.58 -0.43
N ASP A 59 10.52 -2.06 0.08
CA ASP A 59 10.45 -0.73 0.72
C ASP A 59 11.46 -0.61 1.88
N ALA A 60 11.64 -1.68 2.68
CA ALA A 60 12.63 -1.75 3.74
C ALA A 60 14.08 -1.70 3.23
N VAL A 61 14.39 -2.40 2.13
CA VAL A 61 15.73 -2.40 1.53
C VAL A 61 16.08 -1.04 0.92
N ILE A 62 15.12 -0.34 0.32
CA ILE A 62 15.34 1.00 -0.28
C ILE A 62 15.26 2.15 0.75
N GLY A 63 15.07 1.85 2.04
CA GLY A 63 15.04 2.85 3.10
C GLY A 63 13.81 3.77 3.07
N LYS A 64 12.70 3.31 2.49
CA LYS A 64 11.47 4.10 2.48
C LYS A 64 10.85 4.10 3.87
N PRO A 65 10.39 5.26 4.39
CA PRO A 65 9.76 5.30 5.70
C PRO A 65 8.53 4.40 5.72
N ALA A 66 8.55 3.39 6.60
CA ALA A 66 7.42 2.54 6.85
C ALA A 66 6.23 3.44 7.24
N ARG A 67 5.13 3.36 6.48
CA ARG A 67 3.90 4.03 6.90
C ARG A 67 3.39 3.27 8.13
N PRO A 68 3.23 3.92 9.30
CA PRO A 68 2.60 3.29 10.44
C PRO A 68 1.18 2.89 10.02
N GLY A 69 0.97 1.59 9.85
CA GLY A 69 -0.27 1.02 9.36
C GLY A 69 -0.95 0.26 10.47
N TRP A 70 -1.89 0.93 11.14
CA TRP A 70 -3.02 0.37 11.90
C TRP A 70 -2.79 -0.71 12.98
N GLU A 71 -1.54 -1.07 13.32
CA GLU A 71 -1.22 -1.85 14.53
C GLU A 71 -1.37 -0.99 15.80
N GLN A 72 -2.62 -0.60 16.11
CA GLN A 72 -3.05 -0.24 17.46
C GLN A 72 -4.21 -1.14 17.88
#